data_AF-A0A955DFV8-F1
#
_entry.id   AF-A0A955DFV8-F1
#
_cell.length_a   1.000
_cell.length_b   1.000
_cell.length_c   1.000
_cell.angle_alpha   90.00
_cell.angle_beta   90.00
_cell.angle_gamma   90.00
#
_symmetry.space_group_name_H-M   'P 1'
#
loop_
_entity.id
_entity.type
_entity.pdbx_description
1 polymer ?
#
loop_
_entity_poly.entity_id
_entity_poly.type
_entity_poly.pdbx_seq_one_letter_code
_entity_poly.pdbx_strand_id
1 'polypeptide(L)'
;MRVICAPDSFKGTLGAGAVAAAMADGLRVLDAIEGIDACPIADGGEGTLDALCAATPSLITRSRTVPGPLGAPVDARYLVRDTCLNRLGDSSRNCPNTCSNTLGDSSGNCPNTCSNT
;
A
#
# COMPACT_ATOMS: atom_id res chain seq x y z
N MET A 1 4.88 -25.65 17.13
CA MET A 1 4.09 -25.61 15.87
C MET A 1 3.95 -24.18 15.40
N ARG A 2 3.96 -23.93 14.08
CA ARG A 2 3.78 -22.59 13.50
C ARG A 2 2.46 -22.51 12.73
N VAL A 3 1.74 -21.40 12.84
CA VAL A 3 0.40 -21.21 12.27
C VAL A 3 0.38 -19.96 11.37
N ILE A 4 -0.36 -20.02 10.27
CA ILE A 4 -0.65 -18.87 9.43
C ILE A 4 -2.14 -18.56 9.56
N CYS A 5 -2.46 -17.34 9.99
CA CYS A 5 -3.82 -16.81 10.02
C CYS A 5 -4.08 -16.09 8.69
N ALA A 6 -4.74 -16.76 7.75
CA ALA A 6 -5.08 -16.18 6.44
C ALA A 6 -6.59 -16.05 6.18
N PRO A 7 -7.30 -15.21 6.97
CA PRO A 7 -8.74 -15.00 6.78
C PRO A 7 -9.02 -13.94 5.70
N ASP A 8 -10.22 -14.02 5.14
CA ASP A 8 -10.88 -12.93 4.41
C ASP A 8 -11.71 -12.06 5.38
N SER A 9 -12.19 -10.92 4.90
CA SER A 9 -13.06 -10.02 5.63
C SER A 9 -14.42 -10.65 5.97
N PHE A 10 -14.97 -10.24 7.11
CA PHE A 10 -16.37 -10.46 7.43
C PHE A 10 -17.16 -9.26 6.94
N LYS A 11 -17.76 -9.42 5.75
CA LYS A 11 -18.45 -8.36 5.03
C LYS A 11 -19.42 -7.57 5.92
N GLY A 12 -19.22 -6.26 5.99
CA GLY A 12 -20.03 -5.35 6.81
C GLY A 12 -19.78 -5.42 8.32
N THR A 13 -18.76 -6.14 8.77
CA THR A 13 -18.44 -6.30 10.20
C THR A 13 -16.97 -6.02 10.51
N LEU A 14 -16.04 -6.84 9.99
CA LEU A 14 -14.61 -6.71 10.26
C LEU A 14 -13.79 -6.88 8.98
N GLY A 15 -12.80 -6.00 8.78
CA GLY A 15 -11.82 -6.17 7.72
C GLY A 15 -10.90 -7.36 7.97
N ALA A 16 -10.36 -7.96 6.90
CA ALA A 16 -9.52 -9.16 6.96
C ALA A 16 -8.34 -9.03 7.96
N GLY A 17 -7.70 -7.85 8.01
CA GLY A 17 -6.60 -7.58 8.94
C GLY A 17 -7.02 -7.68 10.41
N ALA A 18 -8.21 -7.19 10.76
CA ALA A 18 -8.73 -7.27 12.13
C ALA A 18 -9.11 -8.70 12.50
N VAL A 19 -9.66 -9.47 11.56
CA VAL A 19 -9.95 -10.90 11.76
C VAL A 19 -8.64 -11.66 11.99
N ALA A 20 -7.61 -11.41 11.18
CA ALA A 20 -6.30 -12.06 11.33
C ALA A 20 -5.65 -11.76 12.69
N ALA A 21 -5.75 -10.51 13.16
CA ALA A 21 -5.26 -10.12 14.47
C ALA A 21 -6.00 -10.84 15.61
N ALA A 22 -7.34 -10.88 15.55
CA ALA A 22 -8.15 -11.57 16.55
C ALA A 22 -7.87 -13.09 16.60
N MET A 23 -7.69 -13.73 15.44
CA MET A 23 -7.27 -15.13 15.38
C MET A 23 -5.90 -15.34 16.02
N ALA A 24 -4.93 -14.47 15.72
CA ALA A 24 -3.60 -14.55 16.29
C ALA A 24 -3.63 -14.38 17.83
N ASP A 25 -4.40 -13.42 18.33
CA ASP A 25 -4.57 -13.21 19.78
C ASP A 25 -5.17 -14.44 20.47
N GLY A 26 -6.20 -15.04 19.87
CA GLY A 26 -6.81 -16.27 20.40
C GLY A 26 -5.87 -17.48 20.38
N LEU A 27 -4.94 -17.55 19.43
CA LEU A 27 -3.96 -18.64 19.32
C LEU A 27 -2.75 -18.47 20.24
N ARG A 28 -2.39 -17.22 20.60
CA ARG A 28 -1.24 -16.93 21.49
C ARG A 28 -1.39 -17.51 22.90
N VAL A 29 -2.59 -17.86 23.32
CA VAL A 29 -2.85 -18.47 24.64
C VAL A 29 -2.43 -19.94 24.72
N LEU A 30 -2.05 -20.56 23.59
CA LEU A 30 -1.69 -21.98 23.52
C LEU A 30 -0.17 -22.17 23.50
N ASP A 31 0.36 -22.87 24.50
CA ASP A 31 1.81 -23.13 24.65
C ASP A 31 2.43 -23.93 23.49
N ALA A 32 1.61 -24.67 22.72
CA ALA A 32 2.08 -25.46 21.58
C ALA A 32 2.40 -24.61 20.33
N ILE A 33 2.01 -23.34 20.32
CA ILE A 33 2.18 -22.43 19.18
C ILE A 33 3.43 -21.58 19.37
N GLU A 34 4.46 -21.88 18.61
CA GLU A 34 5.78 -21.23 18.65
C GLU A 34 5.84 -19.99 17.75
N GLY A 35 4.89 -19.85 16.82
CA GLY A 35 4.84 -18.70 15.92
C GLY A 35 3.54 -18.58 15.15
N ILE A 36 3.13 -17.33 14.91
CA ILE A 36 1.89 -16.99 14.21
C ILE A 36 2.20 -15.88 13.20
N ASP A 37 1.89 -16.13 11.93
CA ASP A 37 1.90 -15.09 10.89
C ASP A 37 0.47 -14.65 10.57
N ALA A 38 0.18 -13.36 10.68
CA ALA A 38 -1.05 -12.78 10.19
C ALA A 38 -0.90 -12.43 8.71
N CYS A 39 -1.70 -13.08 7.85
CA CYS A 39 -1.65 -12.95 6.40
C CYS A 39 -3.06 -12.71 5.84
N PRO A 40 -3.68 -11.53 6.09
CA PRO A 40 -5.02 -11.23 5.60
C PRO A 40 -5.08 -11.34 4.07
N ILE A 41 -6.13 -12.00 3.57
CA ILE A 41 -6.36 -12.20 2.14
C ILE A 41 -7.62 -11.45 1.70
N ALA A 42 -7.79 -11.28 0.39
CA ALA A 42 -8.96 -10.68 -0.23
C ALA A 42 -9.16 -11.22 -1.65
N ASP A 43 -10.40 -11.16 -2.15
CA ASP A 43 -10.83 -11.71 -3.44
C ASP A 43 -10.94 -10.69 -4.59
N GLY A 44 -10.60 -9.42 -4.33
CA GLY A 44 -10.77 -8.31 -5.27
C GLY A 44 -11.89 -7.34 -4.90
N GLY A 45 -12.66 -7.64 -3.85
CA GLY A 45 -13.68 -6.75 -3.30
C GLY A 45 -13.14 -5.61 -2.42
N GLU A 46 -14.04 -5.08 -1.59
CA GLU A 46 -13.70 -4.08 -0.57
C GLU A 46 -12.65 -4.62 0.41
N GLY A 47 -11.66 -3.79 0.77
CA GLY A 47 -10.57 -4.20 1.65
C GLY A 47 -9.38 -4.88 0.95
N THR A 48 -9.46 -5.12 -0.36
CA THR A 48 -8.33 -5.70 -1.12
C THR A 48 -7.06 -4.85 -1.07
N LEU A 49 -7.19 -3.52 -1.15
CA LEU A 49 -6.04 -2.61 -1.02
C LEU A 49 -5.40 -2.72 0.37
N ASP A 50 -6.21 -2.87 1.42
CA ASP A 50 -5.73 -2.96 2.79
C ASP A 50 -5.01 -4.29 3.03
N ALA A 51 -5.55 -5.40 2.49
CA ALA A 51 -4.90 -6.72 2.53
C ALA A 51 -3.55 -6.71 1.80
N LEU A 52 -3.48 -6.10 0.61
CA LEU A 52 -2.24 -5.99 -0.16
C LEU A 52 -1.19 -5.10 0.54
N CYS A 53 -1.61 -3.99 1.14
CA CYS A 53 -0.74 -3.14 1.96
C CYS A 53 -0.18 -3.88 3.16
N ALA A 54 -1.02 -4.64 3.88
CA ALA A 54 -0.58 -5.45 5.01
C ALA A 54 0.44 -6.52 4.59
N ALA A 55 0.24 -7.14 3.42
CA ALA A 55 1.15 -8.15 2.89
C ALA A 55 2.44 -7.58 2.29
N THR A 56 2.42 -6.34 1.78
CA THR A 56 3.55 -5.74 1.05
C THR A 56 3.85 -4.32 1.55
N PRO A 57 4.74 -4.16 2.56
CA PRO A 57 5.05 -2.87 3.18
C PRO A 57 5.61 -1.79 2.22
N SER A 58 6.15 -2.20 1.06
CA SER A 58 6.65 -1.27 0.04
C SER A 58 5.55 -0.61 -0.80
N LEU A 59 4.30 -1.06 -0.67
CA LEU A 59 3.17 -0.47 -1.37
C LEU A 59 2.67 0.75 -0.60
N ILE A 60 2.39 1.81 -1.34
CA ILE A 60 1.90 3.08 -0.81
C ILE A 60 0.53 3.33 -1.41
N THR A 61 -0.45 3.59 -0.55
CA THR A 61 -1.78 4.03 -0.97
C THR A 61 -1.72 5.45 -1.51
N ARG A 62 -2.25 5.65 -2.72
CA ARG A 62 -2.43 6.96 -3.36
C ARG A 62 -3.90 7.16 -3.71
N SER A 63 -4.31 8.42 -3.73
CA SER A 63 -5.63 8.85 -4.20
C SER A 63 -5.48 9.79 -5.39
N ARG A 64 -6.44 9.74 -6.32
CA ARG A 64 -6.54 10.68 -7.44
C ARG A 64 -7.99 10.88 -7.82
N THR A 65 -8.37 12.13 -8.02
CA THR A 65 -9.66 12.47 -8.62
C THR A 65 -9.69 12.04 -10.09
N VAL A 66 -10.68 11.22 -10.44
CA VAL A 66 -10.92 10.71 -11.80
C VAL A 66 -12.38 10.92 -12.19
N PRO A 67 -12.73 10.93 -13.49
CA PRO A 67 -14.12 10.91 -13.91
C PRO A 67 -14.82 9.66 -13.37
N GLY A 68 -15.93 9.84 -12.66
CA GLY A 68 -16.77 8.73 -12.20
C GLY A 68 -17.56 8.10 -13.34
N PRO A 69 -18.23 6.96 -13.09
CA PRO A 69 -18.96 6.21 -14.12
C PRO A 69 -20.13 7.00 -14.74
N LEU A 70 -20.64 8.01 -14.03
CA LEU A 70 -21.69 8.93 -14.51
C LEU A 70 -21.16 10.33 -14.84
N GLY A 71 -19.83 10.48 -15.01
CA GLY A 71 -19.17 11.73 -15.40
C GLY A 71 -18.82 12.67 -14.25
N ALA A 72 -19.49 12.59 -13.10
CA ALA A 72 -19.11 13.36 -11.91
C ALA A 72 -17.75 12.90 -11.37
N PRO A 73 -16.84 13.80 -10.96
CA PRO A 73 -15.54 13.42 -10.40
C PRO A 73 -15.68 12.58 -9.12
N VAL A 74 -14.85 11.55 -8.99
CA VAL A 74 -14.74 10.69 -7.80
C VAL A 74 -13.29 10.55 -7.38
N ASP A 75 -13.04 10.38 -6.08
CA ASP A 75 -11.70 10.09 -5.58
C ASP A 75 -11.43 8.59 -5.65
N ALA A 76 -10.45 8.19 -6.45
CA ALA A 76 -10.06 6.79 -6.65
C ALA A 76 -8.77 6.48 -5.89
N ARG A 77 -8.77 5.36 -5.15
CA ARG A 77 -7.61 4.86 -4.42
C ARG A 77 -6.93 3.73 -5.18
N TYR A 78 -5.61 3.69 -5.12
CA TYR A 78 -4.79 2.64 -5.72
C TYR A 78 -3.47 2.49 -4.98
N LEU A 79 -2.79 1.35 -5.17
CA LEU A 79 -1.48 1.09 -4.59
C LEU A 79 -0.38 1.30 -5.63
N VAL A 80 0.71 1.93 -5.22
CA VAL A 80 1.92 2.07 -6.02
C VAL A 80 3.10 1.52 -5.24
N ARG A 81 4.04 0.87 -5.94
CA ARG A 81 5.35 0.58 -5.37
C ARG A 81 6.27 1.75 -5.68
N ASP A 82 6.92 2.33 -4.67
CA ASP A 82 7.96 3.32 -4.93
C ASP A 82 9.22 2.60 -5.44
N THR A 83 9.44 2.67 -6.76
CA THR A 83 10.58 2.03 -7.41
C THR A 83 11.89 2.78 -7.22
N CYS A 84 11.89 3.95 -6.57
CA CYS A 84 13.12 4.70 -6.26
C CYS A 84 13.97 4.02 -5.17
N LEU A 85 13.42 3.07 -4.42
CA LEU A 85 14.12 2.45 -3.29
C LEU A 85 15.10 1.31 -3.65
N ASN A 86 15.32 1.02 -4.94
CA ASN A 86 16.10 -0.15 -5.38
C ASN A 86 17.57 0.13 -5.81
N ARG A 87 18.21 1.14 -5.22
CA ARG A 87 19.68 1.28 -5.28
C ARG A 87 20.26 1.44 -3.88
N LEU A 88 20.41 0.31 -3.18
CA LEU A 88 21.36 0.20 -2.08
C LEU A 88 22.77 0.38 -2.66
N GLY A 89 23.33 1.59 -2.54
CA GLY A 89 24.69 1.87 -2.99
C GLY A 89 25.08 3.34 -3.17
N ASP A 90 24.18 4.33 -2.99
CA ASP A 90 24.58 5.73 -3.13
C ASP A 90 23.89 6.61 -2.07
N SER A 91 24.54 6.69 -0.91
CA SER A 91 24.32 7.77 0.06
C SER A 91 24.64 9.09 -0.64
N SER A 92 23.68 10.01 -0.69
CA SER A 92 23.73 11.27 -1.44
C SER A 92 23.42 11.15 -2.93
N ARG A 93 22.12 11.08 -3.25
CA ARG A 93 21.56 11.82 -4.39
C ARG A 93 20.05 11.90 -4.21
N ASN A 94 19.65 13.05 -3.63
CA ASN A 94 18.39 13.74 -3.85
C ASN A 94 17.46 13.06 -4.87
N CYS A 95 16.38 12.41 -4.43
CA CYS A 95 15.29 12.00 -5.32
C CYS A 95 14.65 13.29 -5.87
N PRO A 96 14.88 13.69 -7.13
CA PRO A 96 14.18 14.83 -7.67
C PRO A 96 12.91 14.27 -8.28
N ASN A 97 11.84 14.11 -7.50
CA ASN A 97 10.47 14.03 -8.00
C ASN A 97 9.47 13.97 -6.83
N THR A 98 9.48 15.00 -5.98
CA THR A 98 8.20 15.60 -5.61
C THR A 98 7.67 16.30 -6.86
N CYS A 99 7.07 15.54 -7.78
CA CYS A 99 6.23 16.11 -8.83
C CYS A 99 4.91 16.57 -8.18
N SER A 100 4.99 17.62 -7.37
CA SER A 100 3.86 18.51 -7.18
C SER A 100 3.83 19.42 -8.40
N ASN A 101 2.82 19.25 -9.24
CA ASN A 101 2.18 20.31 -10.05
C ASN A 101 0.90 19.70 -10.63
N THR A 102 -0.29 20.08 -10.16
CA THR A 102 -1.10 21.19 -10.71
C THR A 102 -0.90 21.37 -12.22
N LEU A 103 -1.94 20.97 -12.97
CA LEU A 103 -2.39 21.54 -14.23
C LEU A 103 -1.33 21.83 -15.32
N GLY A 104 -1.35 20.99 -16.35
CA GLY A 104 -1.16 21.38 -17.75
C GLY A 104 0.18 22.00 -18.14
N ASP A 105 1.11 21.18 -18.65
CA ASP A 105 1.86 21.59 -19.84
C ASP A 105 2.37 20.36 -20.59
N SER A 106 2.11 20.31 -21.90
CA SER A 106 2.41 19.21 -22.82
C SER A 106 3.73 19.43 -23.57
N SER A 107 4.67 20.17 -22.99
CA SER A 107 6.00 20.40 -23.57
C SER A 107 7.09 19.82 -22.66
N GLY A 108 7.67 18.70 -23.08
CA GLY A 108 8.74 18.01 -22.37
C GLY A 108 10.05 18.80 -22.37
N ASN A 109 10.18 19.76 -21.46
CA ASN A 109 11.44 20.44 -21.21
C ASN A 109 11.59 20.79 -19.71
N CYS A 110 12.23 19.92 -18.95
CA CYS A 110 12.79 20.28 -17.64
C CYS A 110 14.18 20.90 -17.87
N PRO A 111 14.40 22.21 -17.65
CA PRO A 111 15.73 22.78 -17.73
C PRO A 111 16.52 22.36 -16.49
N ASN A 112 17.43 21.40 -16.66
CA ASN A 112 18.48 21.11 -15.68
C ASN A 112 19.49 22.26 -15.66
N THR A 113 19.39 23.15 -14.68
CA THR A 113 20.54 23.94 -14.23
C THR A 113 20.72 23.72 -12.74
N CYS A 114 21.51 22.70 -12.40
CA CYS A 114 22.09 22.56 -11.06
C CYS A 114 23.38 23.39 -11.01
N SER A 115 23.32 24.56 -10.39
CA SER A 115 24.51 25.26 -9.92
C SER A 115 24.90 24.73 -8.54
N ASN A 116 26.08 24.12 -8.42
CA ASN A 116 26.66 23.74 -7.14
C ASN A 116 27.26 24.95 -6.42
N THR A 117 26.80 25.21 -5.21
CA THR A 117 27.62 25.70 -4.08
C THR A 117 27.10 25.08 -2.80
#